data_AF-A0A7S0FXS8-F1
#
_entry.id   AF-A0A7S0FXS8-F1
#
_cell.length_a   1.000
_cell.length_b   1.000
_cell.length_c   1.000
_cell.angle_alpha   90.00
_cell.angle_beta   90.00
_cell.angle_gamma   90.00
#
_symmetry.space_group_name_H-M   'P 1'
#
loop_
_entity.id
_entity.type
_entity.pdbx_description
1 polymer ?
#
loop_
_entity_poly.entity_id
_entity_poly.type
_entity_poly.pdbx_seq_one_letter_code
_entity_poly.pdbx_strand_id
1 'polypeptide(L)'
;MPIFEEKLICPLSVRFTQDHIRPVFQDGHELGAAVAEITTRPGTGDYDVILEAPFPSIEVVGWRQREGGAREEPENKHWVTLDNRRLYCLQRAAAALWPRRAAVVVEVLYAATECILRKCDSSTAGRSVGIGHSPKALTGWWDWREVVTTNGPEAAAAWTLVAADGRKTRMEELVDAPAPPSMLDLFLQGADISRSQLKASTDSGSEDSTTMPSSPRSHHSSSEHSADALAEALVGRWKTYAGEVYEIRASGQGCWVCCRAGGSKGASQRFTLKYDMPTSAIWWGNLNLCVDAAEVCRDKGHVRWYATSDNWRRQERFLWQRSEDAQARADKPRRRRAKGTEEPTAAMANAAEARAEPAPPDGAPQRHAPPQRAQRHAPPRGPRRSSAGR
;
A
#
# COMPACT_ATOMS: atom_id res chain seq x y z
N MET A 1 10.93 -4.13 12.16
CA MET A 1 10.30 -2.82 12.39
C MET A 1 10.62 -1.93 11.21
N PRO A 2 9.67 -1.15 10.67
CA PRO A 2 10.00 -0.13 9.69
C PRO A 2 10.98 0.87 10.31
N ILE A 3 12.02 1.23 9.56
CA ILE A 3 12.94 2.29 9.93
C ILE A 3 12.32 3.58 9.38
N PHE A 4 12.18 4.60 10.22
CA PHE A 4 11.73 5.93 9.84
C PHE A 4 12.68 6.99 10.41
N GLU A 5 12.67 8.19 9.83
CA GLU A 5 13.18 9.38 10.54
C GLU A 5 12.12 10.47 10.54
N GLU A 6 12.21 11.31 11.56
CA GLU A 6 11.35 12.46 11.72
C GLU A 6 11.89 13.63 10.89
N LYS A 7 11.04 14.17 10.01
CA LYS A 7 11.36 15.34 9.17
C LYS A 7 10.28 16.40 9.32
N LEU A 8 10.61 17.63 8.93
CA LEU A 8 9.66 18.72 8.74
C LEU A 8 9.27 18.84 7.28
N ILE A 9 7.96 18.91 7.04
CA ILE A 9 7.37 19.16 5.73
C ILE A 9 6.14 20.06 5.87
N CYS A 10 5.88 20.89 4.86
CA CYS A 10 4.60 21.59 4.80
C CYS A 10 3.44 20.61 4.56
N PRO A 11 2.41 20.53 5.44
CA PRO A 11 1.30 19.59 5.26
C PRO A 11 0.48 19.84 3.99
N LEU A 12 0.49 21.06 3.45
CA LEU A 12 -0.17 21.42 2.18
C LEU A 12 0.53 20.81 0.95
N SER A 13 1.80 20.38 1.09
CA SER A 13 2.56 19.70 0.05
C SER A 13 2.37 18.18 0.02
N VAL A 14 1.81 17.61 1.10
CA VAL A 14 1.52 16.17 1.24
C VAL A 14 0.14 15.85 0.65
N ARG A 15 0.05 14.71 -0.05
CA ARG A 15 -1.17 14.27 -0.74
C ARG A 15 -1.86 13.12 -0.01
N PHE A 16 -3.17 13.06 -0.18
CA PHE A 16 -4.01 11.98 0.29
C PHE A 16 -3.79 10.71 -0.55
N THR A 17 -3.82 9.55 0.10
CA THR A 17 -3.75 8.25 -0.59
C THR A 17 -5.12 7.73 -0.99
N GLN A 18 -6.18 8.19 -0.31
CA GLN A 18 -7.57 7.76 -0.54
C GLN A 18 -8.43 8.93 -1.00
N ASP A 19 -9.48 8.64 -1.78
CA ASP A 19 -10.44 9.64 -2.23
C ASP A 19 -11.44 10.11 -1.17
N HIS A 20 -11.54 9.41 -0.04
CA HIS A 20 -12.45 9.81 1.04
C HIS A 20 -11.91 9.49 2.44
N ILE A 21 -12.37 10.26 3.41
CA ILE A 21 -12.13 10.05 4.85
C ILE A 21 -13.43 10.10 5.64
N ARG A 22 -13.47 9.37 6.76
CA ARG A 22 -14.56 9.45 7.72
C ARG A 22 -14.43 10.72 8.58
N PRO A 23 -15.55 11.35 8.98
CA PRO A 23 -15.53 12.56 9.80
C PRO A 23 -15.14 12.34 11.28
N VAL A 24 -14.84 11.09 11.65
CA VAL A 24 -14.50 10.67 13.01
C VAL A 24 -13.27 9.76 12.98
N PHE A 25 -12.38 9.89 13.96
CA PHE A 25 -11.26 9.00 14.23
C PHE A 25 -11.75 7.62 14.72
N GLN A 26 -10.83 6.66 14.87
CA GLN A 26 -11.18 5.30 15.32
C GLN A 26 -11.59 5.25 16.79
N ASP A 27 -11.10 6.17 17.59
CA ASP A 27 -11.40 6.38 19.01
C ASP A 27 -12.72 7.14 19.25
N GLY A 28 -13.41 7.55 18.18
CA GLY A 28 -14.64 8.33 18.28
C GLY A 28 -14.42 9.86 18.30
N HIS A 29 -13.19 10.34 18.24
CA HIS A 29 -12.92 11.78 18.25
C HIS A 29 -13.29 12.42 16.90
N GLU A 30 -13.96 13.58 16.92
CA GLU A 30 -14.36 14.27 15.69
C GLU A 30 -13.17 15.00 15.03
N LEU A 31 -13.12 15.02 13.69
CA LEU A 31 -12.04 15.73 12.98
C LEU A 31 -12.03 17.23 13.33
N GLY A 32 -13.20 17.84 13.49
CA GLY A 32 -13.32 19.27 13.82
C GLY A 32 -12.74 19.61 15.20
N ALA A 33 -13.00 18.77 16.20
CA ALA A 33 -12.44 18.91 17.54
C ALA A 33 -10.91 18.79 17.52
N ALA A 34 -10.40 17.76 16.84
CA ALA A 34 -8.95 17.58 16.69
C ALA A 34 -8.26 18.75 15.96
N VAL A 35 -8.91 19.40 15.00
CA VAL A 35 -8.37 20.62 14.36
C VAL A 35 -8.26 21.77 15.35
N ALA A 36 -9.25 21.94 16.23
CA ALA A 36 -9.26 23.02 17.22
C ALA A 36 -8.20 22.83 18.32
N GLU A 37 -7.79 21.58 18.58
CA GLU A 37 -6.74 21.23 19.54
C GLU A 37 -5.32 21.38 18.98
N ILE A 38 -5.15 21.56 17.67
CA ILE A 38 -3.81 21.76 17.08
C ILE A 38 -3.25 23.11 17.55
N THR A 39 -2.10 23.06 18.21
CA THR A 39 -1.35 24.23 18.66
C THR A 39 -0.19 24.52 17.71
N THR A 40 0.48 25.66 17.92
CA THR A 40 1.66 26.05 17.14
C THR A 40 2.81 26.45 18.05
N ARG A 41 4.02 26.10 17.66
CA ARG A 41 5.27 26.66 18.20
C ARG A 41 6.02 27.47 17.14
N PRO A 42 6.99 28.33 17.53
CA PRO A 42 7.85 29.04 16.58
C PRO A 42 8.52 28.09 15.58
N GLY A 43 8.58 28.50 14.31
CA GLY A 43 9.19 27.72 13.24
C GLY A 43 10.71 27.62 13.31
N THR A 44 11.28 26.81 12.41
CA THR A 44 12.72 26.65 12.22
C THR A 44 13.03 26.59 10.72
N GLY A 45 14.22 27.04 10.31
CA GLY A 45 14.62 27.08 8.90
C GLY A 45 13.71 27.99 8.07
N ASP A 46 13.13 27.45 7.00
CA ASP A 46 12.27 28.18 6.07
C ASP A 46 10.81 28.32 6.52
N TYR A 47 10.45 27.74 7.67
CA TYR A 47 9.09 27.71 8.20
C TYR A 47 8.88 28.77 9.27
N ASP A 48 7.71 29.42 9.26
CA ASP A 48 7.33 30.43 10.25
C ASP A 48 6.75 29.80 11.52
N VAL A 49 6.09 28.64 11.39
CA VAL A 49 5.45 27.91 12.50
C VAL A 49 5.56 26.40 12.32
N ILE A 50 5.60 25.67 13.43
CA ILE A 50 5.46 24.21 13.45
C ILE A 50 4.14 23.88 14.15
N LEU A 51 3.32 23.05 13.50
CA LEU A 51 2.07 22.53 14.05
C LEU A 51 2.36 21.40 15.05
N GLU A 52 1.69 21.45 16.20
CA GLU A 52 1.72 20.42 17.23
C GLU A 52 0.31 19.83 17.35
N ALA A 53 0.17 18.56 16.96
CA ALA A 53 -1.12 17.90 16.91
C ALA A 53 -1.37 17.04 18.15
N PRO A 54 -2.64 16.85 18.56
CA PRO A 54 -3.02 15.99 19.69
C PRO A 54 -2.99 14.49 19.33
N PHE A 55 -2.41 14.12 18.19
CA PHE A 55 -2.31 12.75 17.70
C PHE A 55 -0.88 12.45 17.25
N PRO A 56 -0.48 11.16 17.21
CA PRO A 56 0.86 10.79 16.75
C PRO A 56 1.18 11.33 15.36
N SER A 57 2.47 11.58 15.11
CA SER A 57 3.02 11.98 13.82
C SER A 57 2.45 11.14 12.68
N ILE A 58 2.22 11.77 11.53
CA ILE A 58 1.72 11.05 10.35
C ILE A 58 2.87 10.33 9.64
N GLU A 59 2.59 9.14 9.13
CA GLU A 59 3.52 8.44 8.26
C GLU A 59 3.43 9.00 6.84
N VAL A 60 4.58 9.35 6.26
CA VAL A 60 4.68 9.80 4.86
C VAL A 60 5.66 8.95 4.07
N VAL A 61 5.34 8.76 2.79
CA VAL A 61 6.15 7.97 1.86
C VAL A 61 6.33 8.71 0.56
N GLY A 62 7.51 8.58 -0.05
CA GLY A 62 7.79 9.14 -1.36
C GLY A 62 7.09 8.32 -2.44
N TRP A 63 6.07 8.90 -3.07
CA TRP A 63 5.41 8.28 -4.22
C TRP A 63 6.25 8.42 -5.48
N ARG A 64 6.38 7.33 -6.25
CA ARG A 64 6.94 7.34 -7.60
C ARG A 64 6.00 6.59 -8.52
N GLN A 65 5.49 7.26 -9.55
CA GLN A 65 4.74 6.56 -10.59
C GLN A 65 5.67 5.57 -11.30
N ARG A 66 5.27 4.30 -11.37
CA ARG A 66 6.04 3.24 -12.01
C ARG A 66 6.28 3.59 -13.48
N GLU A 67 7.54 3.56 -13.94
CA GLU A 67 8.06 3.96 -15.26
C GLU A 67 7.53 3.13 -16.46
N GLY A 68 6.28 2.65 -16.42
CA GLY A 68 5.69 1.79 -17.46
C GLY A 68 4.97 2.53 -18.60
N GLY A 69 4.95 3.86 -18.60
CA GLY A 69 4.29 4.67 -19.64
C GLY A 69 5.27 5.71 -20.18
N ALA A 70 5.40 5.80 -21.50
CA ALA A 70 6.49 6.47 -22.25
C ALA A 70 6.60 8.01 -22.13
N ARG A 71 6.23 8.61 -21.00
CA ARG A 71 6.42 10.03 -20.74
C ARG A 71 6.59 10.26 -19.24
N GLU A 72 7.84 10.34 -18.80
CA GLU A 72 8.19 10.80 -17.47
C GLU A 72 7.85 12.29 -17.37
N GLU A 73 6.64 12.61 -16.91
CA GLU A 73 6.33 13.95 -16.46
C GLU A 73 7.00 14.17 -15.08
N PRO A 74 7.75 15.26 -14.88
CA PRO A 74 8.43 15.53 -13.61
C PRO A 74 7.48 15.70 -12.41
N GLU A 75 6.17 15.89 -12.63
CA GLU A 75 5.14 15.95 -11.58
C GLU A 75 4.82 14.59 -10.91
N ASN A 76 5.44 13.51 -11.35
CA ASN A 76 5.10 12.15 -10.92
C ASN A 76 5.69 11.73 -9.57
N LYS A 77 6.43 12.62 -8.90
CA LYS A 77 7.03 12.38 -7.59
C LYS A 77 6.43 13.35 -6.57
N HIS A 78 5.87 12.82 -5.50
CA HIS A 78 5.23 13.61 -4.46
C HIS A 78 5.16 12.82 -3.15
N TRP A 79 5.01 13.52 -2.03
CA TRP A 79 4.79 12.88 -0.73
C TRP A 79 3.32 12.51 -0.57
N VAL A 80 3.07 11.30 -0.09
CA VAL A 80 1.72 10.82 0.25
C VAL A 80 1.69 10.30 1.68
N THR A 81 0.53 10.34 2.33
CA THR A 81 0.34 9.82 3.70
C THR A 81 -0.58 8.61 3.77
N LEU A 82 -0.33 7.71 4.73
CA LEU A 82 -1.27 6.63 5.04
C LEU A 82 -2.37 7.08 6.02
N ASP A 83 -2.20 8.24 6.66
CA ASP A 83 -3.06 8.79 7.70
C ASP A 83 -3.94 9.95 7.20
N ASN A 84 -4.76 9.68 6.17
CA ASN A 84 -5.54 10.73 5.48
C ASN A 84 -6.40 11.61 6.42
N ARG A 85 -6.94 11.05 7.51
CA ARG A 85 -7.71 11.81 8.52
C ARG A 85 -6.85 12.82 9.28
N ARG A 86 -5.65 12.41 9.70
CA ARG A 86 -4.70 13.26 10.41
C ARG A 86 -4.17 14.36 9.48
N LEU A 87 -3.84 14.01 8.23
CA LEU A 87 -3.43 14.99 7.23
C LEU A 87 -4.51 16.02 6.94
N TYR A 88 -5.79 15.62 6.87
CA TYR A 88 -6.89 16.59 6.74
C TYR A 88 -6.86 17.61 7.88
N CYS A 89 -6.71 17.17 9.12
CA CYS A 89 -6.65 18.06 10.27
C CYS A 89 -5.45 19.03 10.17
N LEU A 90 -4.27 18.50 9.81
CA LEU A 90 -3.04 19.29 9.64
C LEU A 90 -3.16 20.32 8.50
N GLN A 91 -3.77 19.94 7.36
CA GLN A 91 -4.01 20.86 6.26
C GLN A 91 -5.03 21.94 6.62
N ARG A 92 -6.09 21.60 7.37
CA ARG A 92 -7.07 22.57 7.87
C ARG A 92 -6.40 23.62 8.77
N ALA A 93 -5.58 23.17 9.73
CA ALA A 93 -4.84 24.06 10.62
C ALA A 93 -3.83 24.93 9.85
N ALA A 94 -3.06 24.35 8.92
CA ALA A 94 -2.11 25.10 8.08
C ALA A 94 -2.82 26.14 7.20
N ALA A 95 -3.95 25.79 6.58
CA ALA A 95 -4.74 26.71 5.75
C ALA A 95 -5.30 27.88 6.57
N ALA A 96 -5.67 27.66 7.84
CA ALA A 96 -6.12 28.72 8.74
C ALA A 96 -5.01 29.71 9.13
N LEU A 97 -3.74 29.29 9.06
CA LEU A 97 -2.57 30.12 9.34
C LEU A 97 -2.01 30.82 8.08
N TRP A 98 -2.57 30.56 6.91
CA TRP A 98 -2.10 31.11 5.64
C TRP A 98 -2.11 32.66 5.64
N PRO A 99 -1.05 33.35 5.16
CA PRO A 99 0.09 32.85 4.37
C PRO A 99 1.32 32.43 5.18
N ARG A 100 1.23 32.22 6.50
CA ARG A 100 2.37 31.74 7.29
C ARG A 100 2.79 30.35 6.83
N ARG A 101 4.10 30.14 6.65
CA ARG A 101 4.70 28.89 6.21
C ARG A 101 4.71 27.89 7.35
N ALA A 102 3.67 27.06 7.40
CA ALA A 102 3.53 26.02 8.41
C ALA A 102 4.27 24.73 8.02
N ALA A 103 4.95 24.12 8.99
CA ALA A 103 5.47 22.76 8.93
C ALA A 103 4.78 21.84 9.95
N VAL A 104 4.90 20.54 9.74
CA VAL A 104 4.57 19.52 10.72
C VAL A 104 5.68 18.47 10.76
N VAL A 105 5.90 17.87 11.94
CA VAL A 105 6.77 16.70 12.10
C VAL A 105 6.09 15.47 11.51
N VAL A 106 6.79 14.75 10.64
CA VAL A 106 6.29 13.54 9.98
C VAL A 106 7.30 12.40 10.09
N GLU A 107 6.81 11.18 10.13
CA GLU A 107 7.64 9.97 10.08
C GLU A 107 7.81 9.55 8.62
N VAL A 108 9.01 9.74 8.06
CA VAL A 108 9.30 9.39 6.68
C VAL A 108 9.77 7.93 6.61
N LEU A 109 9.00 7.07 5.92
CA LEU A 109 9.34 5.65 5.83
C LEU A 109 10.34 5.39 4.69
N TYR A 110 11.47 4.74 5.02
CA TYR A 110 12.54 4.40 4.07
C TYR A 110 12.12 3.42 2.96
N ALA A 111 11.34 2.41 3.34
CA ALA A 111 11.03 1.27 2.48
C ALA A 111 9.54 0.93 2.56
N ALA A 112 8.70 1.87 2.10
CA ALA A 112 7.30 1.58 1.88
C ALA A 112 7.17 0.43 0.88
N THR A 113 6.57 -0.69 1.31
CA THR A 113 6.36 -1.83 0.42
C THR A 113 5.51 -1.41 -0.78
N GLU A 114 5.80 -1.95 -1.97
CA GLU A 114 5.01 -1.64 -3.18
C GLU A 114 3.50 -1.85 -2.98
N CYS A 115 3.10 -2.75 -2.09
CA CYS A 115 1.71 -3.01 -1.74
C CYS A 115 1.02 -1.80 -1.10
N ILE A 116 1.74 -1.04 -0.27
CA ILE A 116 1.25 0.20 0.33
C ILE A 116 1.03 1.24 -0.77
N LEU A 117 1.99 1.33 -1.70
CA LEU A 117 1.91 2.28 -2.79
C LEU A 117 0.72 1.94 -3.71
N ARG A 118 0.46 0.68 -4.04
CA ARG A 118 -0.69 0.32 -4.90
C ARG A 118 -2.07 0.77 -4.38
N LYS A 119 -2.18 1.15 -3.10
CA LYS A 119 -3.41 1.71 -2.51
C LYS A 119 -3.63 3.21 -2.79
N CYS A 120 -2.71 3.89 -3.48
CA CYS A 120 -2.99 5.24 -3.98
C CYS A 120 -3.90 5.16 -5.20
N ASP A 121 -5.20 5.08 -4.94
CA ASP A 121 -6.26 5.02 -5.96
C ASP A 121 -6.98 6.36 -6.14
N SER A 122 -6.42 7.44 -5.58
CA SER A 122 -7.09 8.73 -5.62
C SER A 122 -7.26 9.26 -7.05
N SER A 123 -8.52 9.51 -7.43
CA SER A 123 -8.91 10.13 -8.70
C SER A 123 -8.44 11.56 -8.84
N THR A 124 -8.12 12.24 -7.73
CA THR A 124 -7.67 13.64 -7.71
C THR A 124 -6.15 13.77 -7.55
N ALA A 125 -5.42 12.67 -7.78
CA ALA A 125 -3.99 12.56 -7.50
C ALA A 125 -3.66 12.95 -6.04
N GLY A 126 -4.58 12.70 -5.11
CA GLY A 126 -4.44 13.00 -3.69
C GLY A 126 -4.45 14.48 -3.33
N ARG A 127 -4.85 15.37 -4.24
CA ARG A 127 -4.87 16.83 -3.97
C ARG A 127 -6.13 17.29 -3.25
N SER A 128 -7.17 16.47 -3.24
CA SER A 128 -8.41 16.73 -2.52
C SER A 128 -8.97 15.43 -1.92
N VAL A 129 -9.85 15.54 -0.94
CA VAL A 129 -10.46 14.38 -0.29
C VAL A 129 -11.94 14.62 0.02
N GLY A 130 -12.78 13.62 -0.25
CA GLY A 130 -14.18 13.62 0.15
C GLY A 130 -14.34 13.32 1.64
N ILE A 131 -15.25 14.01 2.32
CA ILE A 131 -15.55 13.78 3.74
C ILE A 131 -16.89 13.06 3.81
N GLY A 132 -16.94 11.88 4.43
CA GLY A 132 -18.19 11.13 4.61
C GLY A 132 -17.99 9.71 5.12
N HIS A 133 -19.08 9.03 5.48
CA HIS A 133 -19.01 7.64 5.98
C HIS A 133 -18.66 6.63 4.88
N SER A 134 -18.88 6.98 3.61
CA SER A 134 -18.53 6.17 2.44
C SER A 134 -18.40 7.06 1.20
N PRO A 135 -17.78 6.57 0.10
CA PRO A 135 -17.69 7.31 -1.16
C PRO A 135 -19.05 7.70 -1.77
N LYS A 136 -20.13 6.98 -1.40
CA LYS A 136 -21.50 7.24 -1.88
C LYS A 136 -22.28 8.23 -1.00
N ALA A 137 -21.75 8.54 0.19
CA ALA A 137 -22.40 9.36 1.20
C ALA A 137 -21.41 10.43 1.70
N LEU A 138 -20.90 11.22 0.76
CA LEU A 138 -20.02 12.34 1.04
C LEU A 138 -20.86 13.54 1.50
N THR A 139 -20.47 14.13 2.62
CA THR A 139 -21.06 15.36 3.17
C THR A 139 -20.34 16.60 2.68
N GLY A 140 -19.12 16.48 2.17
CA GLY A 140 -18.34 17.59 1.66
C GLY A 140 -17.05 17.15 0.99
N TRP A 141 -16.29 18.13 0.51
CA TRP A 141 -14.98 17.96 -0.10
C TRP A 141 -14.01 18.94 0.53
N TRP A 142 -12.75 18.52 0.61
CA TRP A 142 -11.66 19.36 1.07
C TRP A 142 -10.59 19.45 -0.02
N ASP A 143 -10.35 20.67 -0.46
CA ASP A 143 -9.19 21.06 -1.25
C ASP A 143 -8.65 22.36 -0.64
N TRP A 144 -7.47 22.28 0.00
CA TRP A 144 -6.90 23.44 0.68
C TRP A 144 -6.65 24.62 -0.28
N ARG A 145 -6.44 24.33 -1.57
CA ARG A 145 -6.15 25.34 -2.60
C ARG A 145 -7.34 26.25 -2.89
N GLU A 146 -8.55 25.77 -2.61
CA GLU A 146 -9.77 26.58 -2.75
C GLU A 146 -9.96 27.56 -1.58
N VAL A 147 -9.28 27.33 -0.45
CA VAL A 147 -9.48 28.10 0.79
C VAL A 147 -8.38 29.14 1.00
N VAL A 148 -7.17 28.87 0.53
CA VAL A 148 -6.06 29.82 0.67
C VAL A 148 -6.09 30.90 -0.42
N THR A 149 -5.75 32.12 -0.03
CA THR A 149 -5.69 33.26 -0.97
C THR A 149 -4.34 33.30 -1.68
N THR A 150 -4.33 33.75 -2.94
CA THR A 150 -3.12 33.86 -3.77
C THR A 150 -2.56 35.29 -3.82
N ASN A 151 -3.18 36.22 -3.10
CA ASN A 151 -2.86 37.65 -3.20
C ASN A 151 -1.74 38.05 -2.24
N GLY A 152 -0.75 38.78 -2.76
CA GLY A 152 0.31 39.39 -1.99
C GLY A 152 1.65 38.63 -2.04
N PRO A 153 2.75 39.32 -1.68
CA PRO A 153 4.10 38.74 -1.74
C PRO A 153 4.31 37.60 -0.74
N GLU A 154 3.71 37.69 0.45
CA GLU A 154 3.79 36.64 1.47
C GLU A 154 3.11 35.35 1.01
N ALA A 155 1.91 35.45 0.41
CA ALA A 155 1.22 34.31 -0.17
C ALA A 155 2.03 33.67 -1.30
N ALA A 156 2.68 34.48 -2.16
CA ALA A 156 3.55 33.96 -3.22
C ALA A 156 4.79 33.22 -2.65
N ALA A 157 5.39 33.73 -1.57
CA ALA A 157 6.48 33.06 -0.88
C ALA A 157 6.02 31.73 -0.26
N ALA A 158 4.86 31.70 0.37
CA ALA A 158 4.27 30.49 0.93
C ALA A 158 3.96 29.45 -0.14
N TRP A 159 3.36 29.86 -1.28
CA TRP A 159 3.14 28.98 -2.43
C TRP A 159 4.44 28.39 -2.97
N THR A 160 5.49 29.21 -3.05
CA THR A 160 6.81 28.78 -3.50
C THR A 160 7.39 27.71 -2.58
N LEU A 161 7.23 27.87 -1.27
CA LEU A 161 7.67 26.87 -0.28
C LEU A 161 6.87 25.58 -0.39
N VAL A 162 5.53 25.64 -0.47
CA VAL A 162 4.67 24.45 -0.64
C VAL A 162 5.08 23.68 -1.90
N ALA A 163 5.33 24.40 -3.00
CA ALA A 163 5.79 23.80 -4.24
C ALA A 163 7.21 23.24 -4.14
N ALA A 164 8.10 23.88 -3.36
CA ALA A 164 9.46 23.39 -3.13
C ALA A 164 9.44 22.08 -2.35
N ASP A 165 8.67 21.98 -1.26
CA ASP A 165 8.52 20.74 -0.49
C ASP A 165 7.88 19.62 -1.32
N GLY A 166 6.86 19.94 -2.12
CA GLY A 166 6.20 18.96 -2.98
C GLY A 166 7.12 18.40 -4.08
N ARG A 167 8.18 19.12 -4.47
CA ARG A 167 9.19 18.66 -5.43
C ARG A 167 10.30 17.82 -4.80
N LYS A 168 10.45 17.84 -3.47
CA LYS A 168 11.45 17.02 -2.79
C LYS A 168 11.07 15.56 -2.99
N THR A 169 12.03 14.74 -3.43
CA THR A 169 11.77 13.33 -3.78
C THR A 169 12.54 12.35 -2.93
N ARG A 170 13.49 12.89 -2.17
CA ARG A 170 14.37 12.16 -1.28
C ARG A 170 14.21 12.73 0.12
N MET A 171 14.45 11.86 1.09
CA MET A 171 14.26 12.15 2.49
C MET A 171 15.31 13.13 3.02
N GLU A 172 16.53 13.08 2.47
CA GLU A 172 17.65 13.94 2.82
C GLU A 172 17.45 15.40 2.35
N GLU A 173 16.47 15.64 1.47
CA GLU A 173 16.09 16.98 1.02
C GLU A 173 15.11 17.66 1.98
N LEU A 174 14.48 16.90 2.88
CA LEU A 174 13.59 17.42 3.91
C LEU A 174 14.41 17.93 5.10
N VAL A 175 13.89 18.95 5.78
CA VAL A 175 14.52 19.53 6.98
C VAL A 175 14.38 18.53 8.13
N ASP A 176 15.42 18.31 8.91
CA ASP A 176 15.34 17.45 10.10
C ASP A 176 14.35 18.01 11.13
N ALA A 177 13.55 17.13 11.73
CA ALA A 177 12.75 17.52 12.88
C ALA A 177 13.67 17.96 14.03
N PRO A 178 13.30 19.00 14.79
CA PRO A 178 14.04 19.32 16.00
C PRO A 178 14.04 18.10 16.91
N ALA A 179 15.22 17.76 17.45
CA ALA A 179 15.35 16.60 18.32
C ALA A 179 14.29 16.68 19.44
N PRO A 180 13.64 15.57 19.78
CA PRO A 180 12.77 15.55 20.94
C PRO A 180 13.60 16.00 22.16
N PRO A 181 12.99 16.73 23.11
CA PRO A 181 13.69 17.18 24.31
C PRO A 181 14.34 15.95 24.95
N SER A 182 15.63 16.06 25.26
CA SER A 182 16.34 14.94 25.87
C SER A 182 15.71 14.61 27.22
N MET A 183 15.88 13.38 27.72
CA MET A 183 15.41 13.04 29.08
C MET A 183 15.98 14.00 30.14
N LEU A 184 17.18 14.54 29.90
CA LEU A 184 17.81 15.53 30.75
C LEU A 184 17.11 16.90 30.65
N ASP A 185 16.69 17.33 29.46
CA ASP A 185 15.90 18.56 29.28
C ASP A 185 14.54 18.45 29.96
N LEU A 186 13.87 17.29 29.82
CA LEU A 186 12.61 17.00 30.51
C LEU A 186 12.78 17.03 32.03
N PHE A 187 13.89 16.48 32.54
CA PHE A 187 14.22 16.53 33.97
C PHE A 187 14.52 17.95 34.45
N LEU A 188 15.29 18.74 33.70
CA LEU A 188 15.65 20.12 34.05
C LEU A 188 14.47 21.09 33.95
N GLN A 189 13.50 20.84 33.07
CA GLN A 189 12.28 21.64 32.96
C GLN A 189 11.35 21.49 34.18
N GLY A 190 11.71 20.64 35.15
CA GLY A 190 10.90 20.43 36.35
C GLY A 190 9.50 19.96 35.99
N ALA A 191 9.37 19.23 34.86
CA ALA A 191 8.16 18.51 34.56
C ALA A 191 7.97 17.56 35.74
N ASP A 192 7.07 17.94 36.65
CA ASP A 192 6.54 17.07 37.66
C ASP A 192 5.96 15.91 36.85
N ILE A 193 6.74 14.84 36.69
CA ILE A 193 6.27 13.56 36.16
C ILE A 193 5.35 13.04 37.26
N SER A 194 4.19 13.66 37.35
CA SER A 194 3.12 13.24 38.22
C SER A 194 2.84 11.82 37.79
N ARG A 195 3.10 10.91 38.72
CA ARG A 195 3.10 9.45 38.59
C ARG A 195 1.79 8.86 38.04
N SER A 196 0.83 9.72 37.71
CA SER A 196 -0.52 9.44 37.22
C SER A 196 -0.61 9.07 35.74
N GLN A 197 0.41 9.33 34.89
CA GLN A 197 0.36 8.95 33.46
C GLN A 197 0.99 7.59 33.11
N LEU A 198 1.63 6.89 34.06
CA LEU A 198 2.08 5.49 33.86
C LEU A 198 0.96 4.45 34.04
N LYS A 199 -0.31 4.88 34.18
CA LYS A 199 -1.44 4.00 34.50
C LYS A 199 -2.37 3.74 33.30
N ALA A 200 -1.80 3.39 32.15
CA ALA A 200 -2.58 2.96 30.99
C ALA A 200 -1.83 1.95 30.09
N SER A 201 -1.22 0.92 30.66
CA SER A 201 -0.87 -0.33 29.94
C SER A 201 -0.31 -1.39 30.90
N THR A 202 -1.08 -1.73 31.93
CA THR A 202 -0.81 -2.94 32.72
C THR A 202 -2.13 -3.60 33.06
N ASP A 203 -2.41 -4.64 32.29
CA ASP A 203 -3.04 -5.89 32.69
C ASP A 203 -3.68 -5.89 34.09
N SER A 204 -5.01 -5.76 34.13
CA SER A 204 -5.82 -5.92 35.34
C SER A 204 -6.56 -7.24 35.26
N GLY A 205 -5.83 -8.32 35.54
CA GLY A 205 -6.42 -9.55 36.07
C GLY A 205 -6.83 -9.30 37.52
N SER A 206 -8.11 -9.00 37.72
CA SER A 206 -8.73 -8.94 39.04
C SER A 206 -9.21 -10.34 39.41
N GLU A 207 -8.46 -10.98 40.30
CA GLU A 207 -8.96 -12.07 41.14
C GLU A 207 -9.71 -11.42 42.32
N ASP A 208 -11.04 -11.48 42.34
CA ASP A 208 -11.75 -11.72 43.60
C ASP A 208 -13.20 -12.18 43.39
N SER A 209 -13.37 -13.44 43.77
CA SER A 209 -14.53 -14.23 44.14
C SER A 209 -15.84 -13.48 44.47
N THR A 210 -16.91 -13.83 43.74
CA THR A 210 -18.23 -14.03 44.38
C THR A 210 -18.97 -15.18 43.68
N THR A 211 -19.42 -16.11 44.51
CA THR A 211 -20.03 -17.41 44.23
C THR A 211 -21.40 -17.31 43.53
N MET A 212 -21.51 -17.80 42.30
CA MET A 212 -22.78 -18.28 41.69
C MET A 212 -22.47 -19.40 40.66
N PRO A 213 -23.21 -20.54 40.66
CA PRO A 213 -22.97 -21.65 39.75
C PRO A 213 -23.48 -21.32 38.35
N SER A 214 -22.57 -20.92 37.47
CA SER A 214 -22.88 -20.67 36.06
C SER A 214 -22.55 -21.90 35.21
N SER A 215 -23.52 -22.28 34.40
CA SER A 215 -23.53 -23.36 33.41
C SER A 215 -22.23 -23.46 32.59
N PRO A 216 -21.84 -24.67 32.14
CA PRO A 216 -20.60 -24.89 31.40
C PRO A 216 -20.58 -24.09 30.09
N ARG A 217 -19.83 -22.98 30.08
CA ARG A 217 -19.48 -22.23 28.88
C ARG A 217 -18.52 -23.08 28.06
N SER A 218 -19.01 -23.59 26.94
CA SER A 218 -18.19 -24.20 25.90
C SER A 218 -17.08 -23.23 25.48
N HIS A 219 -15.83 -23.63 25.64
CA HIS A 219 -14.71 -22.99 24.98
C HIS A 219 -14.98 -23.04 23.46
N HIS A 220 -15.33 -21.90 22.87
CA HIS A 220 -15.16 -21.73 21.44
C HIS A 220 -13.66 -21.71 21.18
N SER A 221 -13.09 -22.89 20.91
CA SER A 221 -11.80 -22.98 20.26
C SER A 221 -11.94 -22.25 18.94
N SER A 222 -11.44 -21.02 18.89
CA SER A 222 -11.17 -20.34 17.64
C SER A 222 -10.16 -21.23 16.92
N SER A 223 -10.67 -22.07 16.03
CA SER A 223 -9.91 -22.97 15.18
C SER A 223 -9.01 -22.11 14.29
N GLU A 224 -7.85 -21.73 14.82
CA GLU A 224 -6.78 -21.17 14.00
C GLU A 224 -6.39 -22.25 13.00
N HIS A 225 -6.75 -22.03 11.74
CA HIS A 225 -6.36 -22.93 10.67
C HIS A 225 -4.85 -22.82 10.48
N SER A 226 -4.12 -23.88 10.85
CA SER A 226 -2.68 -23.93 10.63
C SER A 226 -2.38 -23.83 9.13
N ALA A 227 -1.25 -23.22 8.80
CA ALA A 227 -0.80 -23.10 7.41
C ALA A 227 -0.69 -24.49 6.73
N ASP A 228 -0.42 -25.54 7.50
CA ASP A 228 -0.31 -26.92 7.03
C ASP A 228 -1.67 -27.50 6.64
N ALA A 229 -2.72 -27.27 7.45
CA ALA A 229 -4.08 -27.70 7.12
C ALA A 229 -4.58 -27.01 5.84
N LEU A 230 -4.27 -25.73 5.67
CA LEU A 230 -4.58 -24.98 4.45
C LEU A 230 -3.78 -25.50 3.25
N ALA A 231 -2.51 -25.87 3.44
CA ALA A 231 -1.71 -26.44 2.38
C ALA A 231 -2.27 -27.79 1.90
N GLU A 232 -2.71 -28.66 2.81
CA GLU A 232 -3.36 -29.93 2.46
C GLU A 232 -4.66 -29.73 1.67
N ALA A 233 -5.45 -28.72 2.06
CA ALA A 233 -6.71 -28.39 1.40
C ALA A 233 -6.50 -27.75 0.01
N LEU A 234 -5.56 -26.82 -0.14
CA LEU A 234 -5.34 -26.06 -1.38
C LEU A 234 -4.48 -26.77 -2.42
N VAL A 235 -3.45 -27.52 -2.01
CA VAL A 235 -2.47 -28.09 -2.95
C VAL A 235 -3.14 -29.16 -3.82
N GLY A 236 -3.01 -29.01 -5.14
CA GLY A 236 -3.64 -29.92 -6.10
C GLY A 236 -3.99 -29.26 -7.43
N ARG A 237 -4.77 -29.98 -8.24
CA ARG A 237 -5.31 -29.48 -9.51
C ARG A 237 -6.78 -29.08 -9.34
N TRP A 238 -7.09 -27.92 -9.87
CA TRP A 238 -8.40 -27.28 -9.77
C TRP A 238 -8.90 -26.96 -11.17
N LYS A 239 -10.22 -26.97 -11.35
CA LYS A 239 -10.88 -26.67 -12.62
C LYS A 239 -11.97 -25.65 -12.39
N THR A 240 -12.10 -24.68 -13.30
CA THR A 240 -13.25 -23.76 -13.32
C THR A 240 -14.41 -24.35 -14.12
N TYR A 241 -15.60 -23.77 -14.02
CA TYR A 241 -16.73 -24.12 -14.88
C TYR A 241 -16.44 -23.91 -16.38
N ALA A 242 -15.54 -22.97 -16.72
CA ALA A 242 -15.09 -22.73 -18.09
C ALA A 242 -14.09 -23.79 -18.60
N GLY A 243 -13.73 -24.77 -17.76
CA GLY A 243 -12.80 -25.84 -18.12
C GLY A 243 -11.32 -25.49 -17.98
N GLU A 244 -11.00 -24.29 -17.49
CA GLU A 244 -9.62 -23.88 -17.25
C GLU A 244 -9.03 -24.66 -16.08
N VAL A 245 -7.78 -25.12 -16.23
CA VAL A 245 -7.11 -25.96 -15.23
C VAL A 245 -6.01 -25.17 -14.52
N TYR A 246 -6.02 -25.24 -13.20
CA TYR A 246 -5.05 -24.62 -12.31
C TYR A 246 -4.32 -25.68 -11.50
N GLU A 247 -3.04 -25.47 -11.25
CA GLU A 247 -2.22 -26.32 -10.40
C GLU A 247 -1.61 -25.46 -9.28
N ILE A 248 -1.93 -25.80 -8.02
CA ILE A 248 -1.45 -25.09 -6.84
C ILE A 248 -0.38 -25.93 -6.17
N ARG A 249 0.79 -25.32 -5.92
CA ARG A 249 1.91 -25.91 -5.21
C ARG A 249 2.33 -25.02 -4.04
N ALA A 250 2.67 -25.63 -2.90
CA ALA A 250 3.23 -24.88 -1.77
C ALA A 250 4.60 -24.29 -2.16
N SER A 251 4.85 -23.05 -1.73
CA SER A 251 6.16 -22.39 -1.91
C SER A 251 6.76 -21.83 -0.63
N GLY A 252 6.04 -21.91 0.50
CA GLY A 252 6.46 -21.45 1.81
C GLY A 252 5.30 -21.47 2.80
N GLN A 253 5.55 -21.11 4.06
CA GLN A 253 4.51 -21.04 5.08
C GLN A 253 3.47 -19.97 4.71
N GLY A 254 2.21 -20.39 4.54
CA GLY A 254 1.11 -19.50 4.13
C GLY A 254 1.25 -18.95 2.70
N CYS A 255 2.12 -19.52 1.85
CA CYS A 255 2.32 -19.06 0.48
C CYS A 255 2.28 -20.22 -0.52
N TRP A 256 1.53 -20.03 -1.61
CA TRP A 256 1.43 -21.00 -2.69
C TRP A 256 1.62 -20.34 -4.05
N VAL A 257 2.03 -21.15 -5.02
CA VAL A 257 2.13 -20.78 -6.43
C VAL A 257 1.02 -21.49 -7.17
N CYS A 258 0.20 -20.72 -7.89
CA CYS A 258 -0.86 -21.22 -8.74
C CYS A 258 -0.47 -21.04 -10.22
N CYS A 259 -0.43 -22.13 -10.98
CA CYS A 259 -0.14 -22.12 -12.41
C CYS A 259 -1.42 -22.46 -13.18
N ARG A 260 -1.81 -21.61 -14.13
CA ARG A 260 -2.93 -21.85 -15.04
C ARG A 260 -2.42 -22.50 -16.33
N ALA A 261 -2.90 -23.70 -16.64
CA ALA A 261 -2.59 -24.40 -17.87
C ALA A 261 -3.48 -23.91 -19.02
N GLY A 262 -2.90 -23.73 -20.22
CA GLY A 262 -3.67 -23.57 -21.45
C GLY A 262 -4.23 -22.17 -21.72
N GLY A 263 -3.43 -21.11 -21.56
CA GLY A 263 -3.78 -19.81 -22.17
C GLY A 263 -3.90 -19.93 -23.70
N SER A 264 -4.63 -19.02 -24.35
CA SER A 264 -4.88 -19.00 -25.81
C SER A 264 -3.62 -18.97 -26.70
N LYS A 265 -2.43 -18.86 -26.09
CA LYS A 265 -1.11 -18.87 -26.76
C LYS A 265 -0.18 -19.98 -26.25
N GLY A 266 -0.68 -20.97 -25.53
CA GLY A 266 0.14 -22.04 -24.93
C GLY A 266 1.03 -21.60 -23.76
N ALA A 267 1.09 -20.30 -23.45
CA ALA A 267 1.82 -19.79 -22.29
C ALA A 267 1.09 -20.14 -20.98
N SER A 268 1.81 -20.75 -20.04
CA SER A 268 1.34 -20.93 -18.66
C SER A 268 1.41 -19.59 -17.93
N GLN A 269 0.31 -19.20 -17.28
CA GLN A 269 0.31 -18.03 -16.39
C GLN A 269 0.58 -18.48 -14.96
N ARG A 270 1.37 -17.70 -14.21
CA ARG A 270 1.75 -17.97 -12.82
C ARG A 270 1.22 -16.88 -11.92
N PHE A 271 0.63 -17.28 -10.81
CA PHE A 271 0.07 -16.42 -9.79
C PHE A 271 0.57 -16.85 -8.41
N THR A 272 0.56 -15.93 -7.45
CA THR A 272 0.91 -16.19 -6.05
C THR A 272 -0.35 -16.13 -5.21
N LEU A 273 -0.52 -17.10 -4.32
CA LEU A 273 -1.55 -17.10 -3.27
C LEU A 273 -0.89 -16.85 -1.92
N LYS A 274 -1.47 -15.99 -1.09
CA LYS A 274 -0.93 -15.64 0.24
C LYS A 274 -2.02 -15.73 1.30
N TYR A 275 -1.73 -16.44 2.38
CA TYR A 275 -2.57 -16.47 3.58
C TYR A 275 -2.29 -15.22 4.43
N ASP A 276 -3.35 -14.52 4.79
CA ASP A 276 -3.34 -13.35 5.66
C ASP A 276 -3.93 -13.75 7.02
N MET A 277 -3.05 -14.00 7.99
CA MET A 277 -3.43 -14.51 9.31
C MET A 277 -4.44 -13.60 10.03
N PRO A 278 -4.28 -12.26 10.09
CA PRO A 278 -5.23 -11.38 10.76
C PRO A 278 -6.67 -11.45 10.22
N THR A 279 -6.84 -11.66 8.91
CA THR A 279 -8.17 -11.71 8.28
C THR A 279 -8.67 -13.14 8.05
N SER A 280 -7.84 -14.14 8.35
CA SER A 280 -8.06 -15.56 8.02
C SER A 280 -8.48 -15.76 6.55
N ALA A 281 -7.88 -15.01 5.63
CA ALA A 281 -8.21 -15.04 4.21
C ALA A 281 -7.00 -15.42 3.35
N ILE A 282 -7.24 -16.14 2.25
CA ILE A 282 -6.24 -16.45 1.24
C ILE A 282 -6.47 -15.53 0.05
N TRP A 283 -5.45 -14.77 -0.33
CA TRP A 283 -5.50 -13.78 -1.39
C TRP A 283 -4.83 -14.29 -2.66
N TRP A 284 -5.40 -13.97 -3.83
CA TRP A 284 -4.83 -14.31 -5.13
C TRP A 284 -4.24 -13.10 -5.84
N GLY A 285 -2.94 -13.17 -6.15
CA GLY A 285 -2.27 -12.28 -7.07
C GLY A 285 -2.15 -10.87 -6.53
N ASN A 286 -2.74 -9.91 -7.24
CA ASN A 286 -2.73 -8.49 -6.85
C ASN A 286 -3.78 -8.13 -5.77
N LEU A 287 -4.22 -9.11 -4.97
CA LEU A 287 -5.14 -8.92 -3.83
C LEU A 287 -6.57 -8.47 -4.22
N ASN A 288 -7.00 -8.70 -5.46
CA ASN A 288 -8.36 -8.36 -5.90
C ASN A 288 -9.38 -9.48 -5.66
N LEU A 289 -8.88 -10.68 -5.33
CA LEU A 289 -9.67 -11.87 -5.07
C LEU A 289 -9.21 -12.52 -3.79
N CYS A 290 -10.16 -12.92 -2.94
CA CYS A 290 -9.90 -13.65 -1.71
C CYS A 290 -10.84 -14.83 -1.52
N VAL A 291 -10.43 -15.76 -0.69
CA VAL A 291 -11.27 -16.85 -0.16
C VAL A 291 -11.05 -16.97 1.35
N ASP A 292 -12.09 -17.36 2.07
CA ASP A 292 -12.05 -17.60 3.51
C ASP A 292 -11.30 -18.91 3.82
N ALA A 293 -10.31 -18.86 4.71
CA ALA A 293 -9.53 -20.03 5.08
C ALA A 293 -10.38 -21.12 5.75
N ALA A 294 -11.40 -20.73 6.51
CA ALA A 294 -12.31 -21.69 7.14
C ALA A 294 -13.20 -22.39 6.12
N GLU A 295 -13.57 -21.71 5.04
CA GLU A 295 -14.35 -22.29 3.95
C GLU A 295 -13.54 -23.35 3.20
N VAL A 296 -12.27 -23.04 2.87
CA VAL A 296 -11.36 -23.97 2.19
C VAL A 296 -11.11 -25.23 3.03
N CYS A 297 -10.97 -25.08 4.34
CA CYS A 297 -10.81 -26.23 5.25
C CYS A 297 -12.08 -27.07 5.36
N ARG A 298 -13.28 -26.45 5.28
CA ARG A 298 -14.57 -27.12 5.41
C ARG A 298 -14.95 -27.90 4.16
N ASP A 299 -14.71 -27.34 2.98
CA ASP A 299 -15.01 -27.96 1.69
C ASP A 299 -13.73 -28.12 0.87
N LYS A 300 -12.98 -29.21 1.11
CA LYS A 300 -11.74 -29.52 0.36
C LYS A 300 -11.98 -29.79 -1.13
N GLY A 301 -13.24 -29.89 -1.57
CA GLY A 301 -13.62 -30.14 -2.97
C GLY A 301 -13.84 -28.85 -3.76
N HIS A 302 -14.16 -27.74 -3.09
CA HIS A 302 -14.52 -26.49 -3.74
C HIS A 302 -13.86 -25.26 -3.10
N VAL A 303 -13.46 -24.30 -3.92
CA VAL A 303 -12.91 -23.01 -3.46
C VAL A 303 -13.67 -21.88 -4.14
N ARG A 304 -14.42 -21.09 -3.35
CA ARG A 304 -15.17 -19.92 -3.82
C ARG A 304 -14.29 -18.68 -3.76
N TRP A 305 -14.11 -17.99 -4.89
CA TRP A 305 -13.35 -16.75 -4.94
C TRP A 305 -14.28 -15.55 -4.93
N TYR A 306 -13.99 -14.59 -4.05
CA TYR A 306 -14.77 -13.38 -3.85
C TYR A 306 -13.96 -12.15 -4.27
N ALA A 307 -14.64 -11.15 -4.88
CA ALA A 307 -14.01 -9.86 -5.15
C ALA A 307 -13.92 -9.01 -3.88
N THR A 308 -12.82 -8.26 -3.75
CA THR A 308 -12.51 -7.48 -2.55
C THR A 308 -13.05 -6.05 -2.61
N SER A 309 -13.55 -5.62 -3.78
CA SER A 309 -14.13 -4.31 -4.01
C SER A 309 -15.51 -4.11 -3.38
N ASP A 310 -16.18 -5.19 -2.96
CA ASP A 310 -17.60 -5.16 -2.60
C ASP A 310 -17.77 -5.33 -1.09
N ASN A 311 -17.95 -4.20 -0.39
CA ASN A 311 -18.26 -4.16 1.03
C ASN A 311 -19.46 -5.10 1.35
N TRP A 312 -19.27 -5.94 2.37
CA TRP A 312 -20.21 -6.83 3.08
C TRP A 312 -21.03 -7.87 2.29
N ARG A 313 -21.13 -7.79 0.96
CA ARG A 313 -21.64 -8.90 0.14
C ARG A 313 -20.48 -9.48 -0.65
N ARG A 314 -19.87 -10.53 -0.11
CA ARG A 314 -18.90 -11.36 -0.82
C ARG A 314 -19.59 -11.98 -2.04
N GLN A 315 -19.64 -11.25 -3.16
CA GLN A 315 -20.19 -11.78 -4.40
C GLN A 315 -19.17 -12.78 -4.95
N GLU A 316 -19.59 -14.04 -5.04
CA GLU A 316 -18.80 -15.08 -5.67
C GLU A 316 -18.52 -14.67 -7.12
N ARG A 317 -17.24 -14.57 -7.47
CA ARG A 317 -16.80 -14.28 -8.83
C ARG A 317 -16.73 -15.55 -9.65
N PHE A 318 -16.17 -16.60 -9.06
CA PHE A 318 -16.10 -17.93 -9.67
C PHE A 318 -15.74 -19.00 -8.63
N LEU A 319 -16.08 -20.24 -8.97
CA LEU A 319 -15.79 -21.44 -8.22
C LEU A 319 -14.64 -22.23 -8.86
N TRP A 320 -13.78 -22.77 -8.02
CA TRP A 320 -12.86 -23.84 -8.37
C TRP A 320 -13.35 -25.16 -7.81
N GLN A 321 -13.35 -26.20 -8.64
CA GLN A 321 -13.63 -27.57 -8.24
C GLN A 321 -12.36 -28.41 -8.35
N ARG A 322 -12.06 -29.20 -7.32
CA ARG A 322 -10.88 -30.08 -7.30
C ARG A 322 -11.06 -31.17 -8.35
N SER A 323 -10.04 -31.37 -9.19
CA SER A 323 -10.10 -32.40 -10.24
C SER A 323 -9.82 -33.79 -9.65
N GLU A 324 -10.74 -34.74 -9.83
CA GLU A 324 -10.64 -36.12 -9.32
C GLU A 324 -9.43 -36.89 -9.87
N ASP A 325 -8.97 -36.54 -11.08
CA ASP A 325 -7.76 -37.09 -11.70
C ASP A 325 -6.50 -36.88 -10.85
N ALA A 326 -6.50 -35.88 -9.96
CA ALA A 326 -5.41 -35.62 -9.03
C ALA A 326 -5.43 -36.58 -7.82
N GLN A 327 -6.63 -36.93 -7.32
CA GLN A 327 -6.80 -37.82 -6.17
C GLN A 327 -6.32 -39.23 -6.51
N ALA A 328 -6.72 -39.76 -7.67
CA ALA A 328 -6.34 -41.09 -8.15
C ALA A 328 -4.83 -41.27 -8.44
N ARG A 329 -4.08 -40.17 -8.57
CA ARG A 329 -2.62 -40.19 -8.75
C ARG A 329 -1.84 -40.07 -7.44
N ALA A 330 -2.42 -39.41 -6.42
CA ALA A 330 -1.79 -39.30 -5.10
C ALA A 330 -1.78 -40.65 -4.36
N ASP A 331 -2.84 -41.45 -4.51
CA ASP A 331 -2.99 -42.75 -3.82
C ASP A 331 -2.25 -43.91 -4.50
N LYS A 332 -1.67 -43.71 -5.69
CA LYS A 332 -0.80 -44.73 -6.27
C LYS A 332 0.56 -44.66 -5.58
N PRO A 333 0.95 -45.66 -4.76
CA PRO A 333 2.26 -45.68 -4.13
C PRO A 333 3.30 -45.55 -5.23
N ARG A 334 4.06 -44.47 -5.15
CA ARG A 334 5.10 -44.11 -6.12
C ARG A 334 6.13 -45.23 -6.11
N ARG A 335 5.95 -46.24 -6.97
CA ARG A 335 6.89 -47.35 -7.17
C ARG A 335 8.25 -46.71 -7.40
N ARG A 336 9.10 -46.74 -6.37
CA ARG A 336 10.51 -46.36 -6.47
C ARG A 336 11.11 -47.25 -7.54
N ARG A 337 11.23 -46.71 -8.75
CA ARG A 337 11.98 -47.35 -9.82
C ARG A 337 13.42 -47.35 -9.33
N ALA A 338 13.89 -48.49 -8.85
CA ALA A 338 15.28 -48.70 -8.48
C ALA A 338 16.12 -48.28 -9.69
N LYS A 339 16.87 -47.21 -9.52
CA LYS A 339 17.81 -46.71 -10.52
C LYS A 339 19.02 -47.62 -10.39
N GLY A 340 19.12 -48.59 -11.30
CA GLY A 340 20.32 -49.39 -11.48
C GLY A 340 21.49 -48.45 -11.77
N THR A 341 22.51 -48.56 -10.94
CA THR A 341 23.82 -47.95 -11.15
C THR A 341 24.52 -48.79 -12.20
N GLU A 342 24.57 -48.32 -13.45
CA GLU A 342 25.54 -48.79 -14.43
C GLU A 342 26.66 -47.74 -14.51
N GLU A 343 27.87 -48.20 -14.18
CA GLU A 343 29.14 -47.49 -14.33
C GLU A 343 29.39 -47.12 -15.80
N PRO A 344 29.80 -45.89 -16.12
CA PRO A 344 30.46 -45.60 -17.38
C PRO A 344 31.96 -45.84 -17.22
N THR A 345 32.45 -46.87 -17.92
CA THR A 345 33.86 -47.15 -18.16
C THR A 345 34.56 -45.99 -18.85
N ALA A 346 35.80 -45.75 -18.40
CA ALA A 346 36.72 -44.76 -18.90
C ALA A 346 37.19 -45.07 -20.34
N ALA A 347 37.02 -44.11 -21.25
CA ALA A 347 37.94 -43.89 -22.36
C ALA A 347 37.71 -42.51 -23.02
N MET A 348 38.82 -41.84 -23.33
CA MET A 348 39.01 -40.65 -24.17
C MET A 348 39.25 -39.33 -23.43
N ALA A 349 40.51 -39.20 -23.00
CA ALA A 349 41.25 -37.95 -22.91
C ALA A 349 41.77 -37.54 -24.31
N ASN A 350 41.56 -36.28 -24.72
CA ASN A 350 42.60 -35.35 -25.16
C ASN A 350 42.04 -34.14 -25.94
N ALA A 351 42.83 -33.06 -25.93
CA ALA A 351 42.74 -31.82 -26.69
C ALA A 351 41.86 -30.69 -26.11
N ALA A 352 42.41 -29.98 -25.12
CA ALA A 352 42.09 -28.57 -24.87
C ALA A 352 43.40 -27.76 -25.02
N GLU A 353 43.66 -27.27 -26.22
CA GLU A 353 44.72 -26.32 -26.52
C GLU A 353 44.09 -24.98 -26.93
N ALA A 354 44.72 -23.91 -26.46
CA ALA A 354 44.24 -22.54 -26.41
C ALA A 354 43.88 -21.94 -27.77
N ARG A 355 42.79 -21.17 -27.83
CA ARG A 355 42.66 -20.03 -28.75
C ARG A 355 41.94 -18.87 -28.07
N ALA A 356 42.70 -17.79 -27.91
CA ALA A 356 42.22 -16.45 -27.66
C ALA A 356 41.45 -15.95 -28.89
N GLU A 357 40.26 -15.36 -28.67
CA GLU A 357 39.54 -14.60 -29.68
C GLU A 357 39.90 -13.10 -29.60
N PRO A 358 40.03 -12.42 -30.76
CA PRO A 358 40.46 -11.03 -30.85
C PRO A 358 39.30 -10.03 -30.68
N ALA A 359 39.66 -8.83 -30.25
CA ALA A 359 38.79 -7.67 -30.15
C ALA A 359 38.14 -7.29 -31.51
N PRO A 360 36.91 -6.76 -31.51
CA PRO A 360 36.25 -6.30 -32.73
C PRO A 360 36.82 -4.95 -33.22
N PRO A 361 36.92 -4.76 -34.55
CA PRO A 361 37.43 -3.52 -35.12
C PRO A 361 36.39 -2.39 -35.10
N ASP A 362 36.89 -1.20 -34.84
CA ASP A 362 36.26 0.09 -35.08
C ASP A 362 35.78 0.22 -36.54
N GLY A 363 34.60 0.83 -36.70
CA GLY A 363 34.17 1.42 -37.97
C GLY A 363 32.90 0.83 -38.56
N ALA A 364 31.76 1.42 -38.21
CA ALA A 364 30.56 1.36 -39.04
C ALA A 364 29.96 2.76 -39.25
N PRO A 365 29.45 3.08 -40.45
CA PRO A 365 29.16 4.44 -40.87
C PRO A 365 27.82 4.97 -40.37
N GLN A 366 27.79 6.27 -40.14
CA GLN A 366 26.62 7.08 -39.79
C GLN A 366 25.45 6.81 -40.74
N ARG A 367 24.35 6.30 -40.19
CA ARG A 367 23.06 6.19 -40.90
C ARG A 367 22.36 7.55 -40.86
N HIS A 368 22.08 8.07 -42.04
CA HIS A 368 21.28 9.27 -42.27
C HIS A 368 19.90 9.19 -41.59
N ALA A 369 19.53 10.29 -40.95
CA ALA A 369 18.22 10.51 -40.35
C ALA A 369 17.11 10.53 -41.42
N PRO A 370 15.92 9.98 -41.13
CA PRO A 370 14.77 10.09 -42.02
C PRO A 370 14.17 11.52 -41.98
N PRO A 371 13.57 12.00 -43.09
CA PRO A 371 13.04 13.35 -43.18
C PRO A 371 11.82 13.56 -42.26
N GLN A 372 11.80 14.73 -41.61
CA GLN A 372 10.72 15.17 -40.74
C GLN A 372 9.41 15.27 -41.53
N ARG A 373 8.41 14.52 -41.07
CA ARG A 373 7.04 14.55 -41.61
C ARG A 373 6.37 15.85 -41.13
N ALA A 374 6.07 16.74 -42.08
CA ALA A 374 5.39 18.00 -41.84
C ALA A 374 4.09 17.80 -41.04
N GLN A 375 4.01 18.47 -39.88
CA GLN A 375 2.80 18.54 -39.06
C GLN A 375 1.76 19.37 -39.80
N ARG A 376 0.65 18.73 -40.19
CA ARG A 376 -0.52 19.43 -40.71
C ARG A 376 -1.21 20.15 -39.55
N HIS A 377 -1.18 21.48 -39.57
CA HIS A 377 -1.99 22.32 -38.72
C HIS A 377 -3.48 22.01 -38.92
N ALA A 378 -4.16 21.60 -37.86
CA ALA A 378 -5.61 21.54 -37.81
C ALA A 378 -6.17 22.96 -37.66
N PRO A 379 -7.23 23.35 -38.40
CA PRO A 379 -7.83 24.67 -38.29
C PRO A 379 -8.58 24.84 -36.96
N PRO A 380 -8.68 26.09 -36.45
CA PRO A 380 -9.33 26.39 -35.17
C PRO A 380 -10.83 26.09 -35.24
N ARG A 381 -11.34 25.38 -34.22
CA ARG A 381 -12.77 25.18 -34.01
C ARG A 381 -13.39 26.49 -33.55
N GLY A 382 -14.30 27.02 -34.36
CA GLY A 382 -15.07 28.23 -34.05
C GLY A 382 -16.02 28.08 -32.84
N PRO A 383 -16.51 29.20 -32.30
CA PRO A 383 -17.27 29.24 -31.05
C PRO A 383 -18.66 28.60 -31.19
N ARG A 384 -18.98 27.70 -30.26
CA ARG A 384 -20.31 27.13 -30.07
C ARG A 384 -21.26 28.23 -29.59
N ARG A 385 -22.27 28.55 -30.42
CA ARG A 385 -23.43 29.34 -30.01
C ARG A 385 -24.22 28.57 -28.94
N SER A 386 -24.32 29.16 -27.77
CA SER A 386 -25.29 28.81 -26.72
C SER A 386 -26.66 29.35 -27.12
N SER A 387 -27.60 28.43 -27.37
CA SER A 387 -29.02 28.74 -27.50
C SER A 387 -29.62 28.90 -26.10
N ALA A 388 -30.04 30.12 -25.77
CA ALA A 388 -30.94 30.40 -24.65
C ALA A 388 -32.35 29.93 -25.02
N GLY A 389 -32.92 29.04 -24.20
CA GLY A 389 -34.33 28.68 -24.22
C GLY A 389 -35.10 29.52 -23.21
N ARG A 390 -36.25 30.05 -23.65
CA ARG A 390 -37.29 30.69 -22.84
C ARG A 390 -38.11 29.67 -22.08
#